data_AF-A0A7C3V3T2-F1
#
_entry.id   AF-A0A7C3V3T2-F1
#
_cell.length_a   1.000
_cell.length_b   1.000
_cell.length_c   1.000
_cell.angle_alpha   90.00
_cell.angle_beta   90.00
_cell.angle_gamma   90.00
#
_symmetry.space_group_name_H-M   'P 1'
#
loop_
_entity.id
_entity.type
_entity.pdbx_description
1 polymer ?
#
loop_
_entity_poly.entity_id
_entity_poly.type
_entity_poly.pdbx_seq_one_letter_code
_entity_poly.pdbx_strand_id
1 'polypeptide(L)'
;MLYLAVAVVCFALTAMFYKLALHKGCDREGLIVAERVAMVILLFSYILLHDRFCFSGTVVGLGAIAGALLFVSRISLLYSFKYGRVSTSWTVLSLSTAIPVLASIFFWKEIPDLRKAIGLILVPVAIVLLQETEEIY
;
A
#
# COMPACT_ATOMS: atom_id res chain seq x y z
N MET A 1 7.68 1.27 17.51
CA MET A 1 8.46 0.32 16.68
C MET A 1 7.80 -1.06 16.57
N LEU A 2 7.31 -1.66 17.67
CA LEU A 2 6.62 -2.97 17.61
C LEU A 2 5.42 -2.99 16.64
N TYR A 3 4.49 -2.04 16.75
CA TYR A 3 3.34 -1.94 15.83
C TYR A 3 3.75 -1.76 14.36
N LEU A 4 4.83 -1.03 14.11
CA LEU A 4 5.36 -0.82 12.76
C LEU A 4 5.93 -2.13 12.20
N ALA A 5 6.66 -2.90 13.01
CA ALA A 5 7.18 -4.20 12.61
C ALA A 5 6.05 -5.17 12.27
N VAL A 6 5.01 -5.24 13.11
CA VAL A 6 3.81 -6.05 12.83
C VAL A 6 3.14 -5.61 11.53
N ALA A 7 2.96 -4.30 11.32
CA ALA A 7 2.37 -3.77 10.10
C ALA A 7 3.18 -4.16 8.85
N VAL A 8 4.51 -4.06 8.89
CA VAL A 8 5.40 -4.45 7.78
C VAL A 8 5.29 -5.94 7.49
N VAL A 9 5.27 -6.80 8.51
CA VAL A 9 5.12 -8.25 8.34
C VAL A 9 3.76 -8.58 7.72
N CYS A 10 2.67 -8.05 8.27
CA CYS A 10 1.33 -8.25 7.71
C CYS A 10 1.24 -7.75 6.28
N PHE A 11 1.79 -6.57 5.99
CA PHE A 11 1.80 -5.99 4.65
C PHE A 11 2.57 -6.86 3.64
N ALA A 12 3.74 -7.39 4.02
CA ALA A 12 4.52 -8.30 3.19
C ALA A 12 3.78 -9.62 2.93
N LEU A 13 3.11 -10.17 3.95
CA LEU A 13 2.29 -11.38 3.79
C LEU A 13 1.13 -11.18 2.81
N THR A 14 0.50 -10.00 2.80
CA THR A 14 -0.56 -9.68 1.83
C THR A 14 -0.07 -9.83 0.38
N ALA A 15 1.17 -9.41 0.08
CA ALA A 15 1.76 -9.59 -1.25
C ALA A 15 1.85 -11.07 -1.66
N MET A 16 2.22 -11.93 -0.71
CA MET A 16 2.31 -13.38 -0.93
C MET A 16 0.93 -13.99 -1.18
N PHE A 17 -0.09 -13.57 -0.42
CA PHE A 17 -1.46 -14.04 -0.63
C PHE A 17 -2.02 -13.59 -1.99
N TYR A 18 -1.72 -12.38 -2.44
CA TYR A 18 -2.11 -11.94 -3.79
C TYR A 18 -1.42 -12.77 -4.87
N LYS A 19 -0.12 -13.03 -4.74
CA LYS A 19 0.60 -13.90 -5.68
C LYS A 19 0.01 -15.31 -5.70
N LEU A 20 -0.33 -15.85 -4.54
CA LEU A 20 -0.95 -17.17 -4.41
C LEU A 20 -2.35 -17.21 -5.05
N ALA A 21 -3.17 -16.18 -4.82
CA ALA A 21 -4.49 -16.06 -5.43
C ALA A 21 -4.39 -16.01 -6.97
N LEU A 22 -3.42 -15.25 -7.48
CA LEU A 22 -3.16 -15.16 -8.92
C LEU A 22 -2.71 -16.51 -9.51
N HIS A 23 -1.85 -17.24 -8.79
CA HIS A 23 -1.40 -18.58 -9.22
C HIS A 23 -2.54 -19.62 -9.21
N LYS A 24 -3.51 -19.47 -8.30
CA LYS A 24 -4.73 -20.29 -8.25
C LYS A 24 -5.79 -19.89 -9.28
N GLY A 25 -5.54 -18.86 -10.10
CA GLY A 25 -6.49 -18.38 -11.10
C GLY A 25 -7.71 -17.68 -10.51
N CYS A 26 -7.62 -17.16 -9.28
CA CYS A 26 -8.70 -16.38 -8.69
C CYS A 26 -8.90 -15.06 -9.46
N ASP A 27 -10.16 -14.62 -9.53
CA ASP A 27 -10.52 -13.34 -10.11
C ASP A 27 -10.06 -12.18 -9.20
N ARG A 28 -9.61 -11.09 -9.82
CA ARG A 28 -8.98 -9.96 -9.11
C ARG A 28 -10.01 -9.13 -8.39
N GLU A 29 -11.15 -8.94 -9.05
CA GLU A 29 -12.33 -8.23 -8.58
C GLU A 29 -12.87 -8.93 -7.32
N GLY A 30 -13.05 -10.25 -7.36
CA GLY A 30 -13.47 -11.05 -6.22
C GLY A 30 -12.47 -11.04 -5.07
N LEU A 31 -11.17 -11.07 -5.36
CA LEU A 31 -10.13 -10.92 -4.33
C LEU A 31 -10.21 -9.57 -3.60
N ILE A 32 -10.39 -8.47 -4.35
CA ILE A 32 -10.58 -7.13 -3.75
C ILE A 32 -11.87 -7.10 -2.93
N VAL A 33 -12.98 -7.60 -3.45
CA VAL A 33 -14.27 -7.61 -2.75
C VAL A 33 -14.15 -8.40 -1.44
N ALA A 34 -13.55 -9.59 -1.47
CA ALA A 34 -13.34 -10.41 -0.29
C ALA A 34 -12.45 -9.70 0.76
N GLU A 35 -11.36 -9.05 0.34
CA GLU A 35 -10.52 -8.24 1.23
C GLU A 35 -11.32 -7.11 1.90
N ARG A 36 -12.14 -6.38 1.13
CA ARG A 36 -12.93 -5.26 1.65
C ARG A 36 -14.01 -5.72 2.61
N VAL A 37 -14.70 -6.83 2.32
CA VAL A 37 -15.69 -7.42 3.22
C VAL A 37 -15.02 -7.85 4.54
N ALA A 38 -13.88 -8.53 4.47
CA ALA A 38 -13.12 -8.92 5.65
C ALA A 38 -12.71 -7.71 6.50
N MET A 39 -12.22 -6.64 5.87
CA MET A 39 -11.87 -5.39 6.57
C MET A 39 -13.05 -4.76 7.29
N VAL A 40 -14.23 -4.68 6.65
CA VAL A 40 -15.44 -4.10 7.26
C VAL A 40 -15.87 -4.92 8.48
N ILE A 41 -15.88 -6.25 8.37
CA ILE A 41 -16.24 -7.15 9.49
C ILE A 41 -15.28 -6.96 10.66
N LEU A 42 -13.97 -6.99 10.40
CA LEU A 42 -12.94 -6.84 11.43
C LEU A 42 -13.02 -5.46 12.09
N LEU A 43 -13.17 -4.39 11.30
CA LEU A 43 -13.28 -3.03 11.83
C LEU A 43 -14.54 -2.87 12.68
N PHE A 44 -15.69 -3.37 12.21
CA PHE A 44 -16.93 -3.31 12.96
C PHE A 44 -16.82 -4.07 14.30
N SER A 45 -16.24 -5.27 14.27
CA SER A 45 -16.00 -6.06 15.49
C SER A 45 -15.07 -5.34 16.47
N TYR A 46 -14.01 -4.70 15.98
CA TYR A 46 -13.09 -3.92 16.81
C TYR A 46 -13.80 -2.74 17.47
N ILE A 47 -14.65 -2.03 16.73
CA ILE A 47 -15.36 -0.88 17.29
C ILE A 47 -16.37 -1.32 18.36
N LEU A 48 -17.12 -2.40 18.12
CA LEU A 48 -18.07 -2.94 19.11
C LEU A 48 -17.38 -3.35 20.42
N LEU A 49 -16.16 -3.85 20.37
CA LEU A 49 -15.41 -4.27 21.56
C LEU A 49 -14.83 -3.11 22.37
N HIS A 50 -14.70 -1.92 21.76
CA HIS A 50 -14.01 -0.79 22.36
C HIS A 50 -14.87 0.46 22.55
N ASP A 51 -16.16 0.43 22.17
CA ASP A 51 -17.14 1.52 22.28
C ASP A 51 -16.62 2.88 21.74
N ARG A 52 -15.72 2.85 20.76
CA ARG A 52 -15.13 4.06 20.17
C ARG A 52 -15.85 4.43 18.88
N PHE A 53 -17.05 4.99 19.01
CA PHE A 53 -17.80 5.56 17.89
C PHE A 53 -17.85 7.09 17.99
N CYS A 54 -17.01 7.78 17.22
CA CYS A 54 -17.15 9.23 16.99
C CYS A 54 -16.99 9.53 15.50
N PHE A 55 -18.11 9.75 14.81
CA PHE A 55 -18.12 10.21 13.43
C PHE A 55 -18.18 11.74 13.38
N SER A 56 -17.06 12.37 13.03
CA SER A 56 -17.05 13.76 12.60
C SER A 56 -17.22 13.81 11.07
N GLY A 57 -17.95 14.80 10.56
CA GLY A 57 -18.11 15.00 9.11
C GLY A 57 -16.76 15.12 8.37
N THR A 58 -15.75 15.69 9.03
CA THR A 58 -14.38 15.75 8.49
C THR A 58 -13.76 14.37 8.34
N VAL A 59 -13.96 13.47 9.32
CA VAL A 59 -13.46 12.09 9.29
C VAL A 59 -14.13 11.32 8.16
N VAL A 60 -15.44 11.51 7.96
CA VAL A 60 -16.17 10.90 6.84
C VAL A 60 -15.61 11.38 5.50
N GLY A 61 -15.46 12.69 5.32
CA GLY A 61 -14.97 13.28 4.08
C GLY A 61 -13.56 12.81 3.71
N LEU A 62 -12.62 12.89 4.67
CA LEU A 62 -11.25 12.41 4.46
C LEU A 62 -11.20 10.90 4.23
N GLY A 63 -11.99 10.14 4.98
CA GLY A 63 -12.09 8.69 4.84
C GLY A 63 -12.61 8.27 3.46
N ALA A 64 -13.60 8.97 2.93
CA ALA A 64 -14.15 8.70 1.60
C ALA A 64 -13.11 8.94 0.49
N ILE A 65 -12.38 10.07 0.55
CA ILE A 65 -11.33 10.40 -0.42
C ILE A 65 -10.19 9.37 -0.34
N ALA A 66 -9.71 9.07 0.87
CA ALA A 66 -8.65 8.08 1.08
C ALA A 66 -9.09 6.69 0.60
N GLY A 67 -10.34 6.30 0.87
CA GLY A 67 -10.91 5.04 0.41
C GLY A 67 -10.95 4.92 -1.11
N ALA A 68 -11.37 5.98 -1.81
CA ALA A 68 -11.39 6.03 -3.27
C ALA A 68 -9.98 5.90 -3.87
N LEU A 69 -9.00 6.64 -3.34
CA LEU A 69 -7.60 6.55 -3.78
C LEU A 69 -7.01 5.15 -3.52
N LEU A 70 -7.29 4.55 -2.36
CA LEU A 70 -6.86 3.19 -2.05
C LEU A 70 -7.50 2.15 -2.98
N PHE A 71 -8.75 2.35 -3.38
CA PHE A 71 -9.40 1.47 -4.35
C PHE A 71 -8.71 1.52 -5.71
N VAL A 72 -8.49 2.72 -6.25
CA VAL A 72 -7.77 2.91 -7.53
C VAL A 72 -6.37 2.31 -7.45
N SER A 73 -5.61 2.61 -6.39
CA SER A 73 -4.28 2.07 -6.16
C SER A 73 -4.27 0.53 -6.15
N ARG A 74 -5.24 -0.10 -5.48
CA ARG A 74 -5.35 -1.57 -5.41
C ARG A 74 -5.65 -2.19 -6.77
N ILE A 75 -6.59 -1.64 -7.53
CA ILE A 75 -6.87 -2.11 -8.89
C ILE A 75 -5.61 -1.98 -9.75
N SER A 76 -4.97 -0.81 -9.80
CA SER A 76 -3.75 -0.61 -10.58
C SER A 76 -2.64 -1.59 -10.21
N LEU A 77 -2.48 -1.91 -8.92
CA LEU A 77 -1.52 -2.89 -8.45
C LEU A 77 -1.84 -4.31 -8.94
N LEU A 78 -3.08 -4.78 -8.82
CA LEU A 78 -3.44 -6.11 -9.32
C LEU A 78 -3.33 -6.20 -10.84
N TYR A 79 -3.58 -5.10 -11.57
CA TYR A 79 -3.30 -5.03 -12.99
C TYR A 79 -1.80 -5.09 -13.30
N SER A 80 -0.95 -4.44 -12.50
CA SER A 80 0.50 -4.49 -12.69
C SER A 80 1.06 -5.92 -12.62
N PHE A 81 0.48 -6.78 -11.78
CA PHE A 81 0.84 -8.20 -11.71
C PHE A 81 0.50 -9.01 -12.97
N LYS A 82 -0.31 -8.45 -13.89
CA LYS A 82 -0.55 -9.05 -15.22
C LYS A 82 0.65 -8.88 -16.15
N TYR A 83 1.33 -7.74 -16.03
CA TYR A 83 2.28 -7.27 -17.03
C TYR A 83 3.74 -7.37 -16.55
N GLY A 84 3.97 -7.56 -15.24
CA GLY A 84 5.30 -7.72 -14.68
C GLY A 84 5.34 -8.67 -13.48
N ARG A 85 6.54 -8.92 -12.94
CA ARG A 85 6.70 -9.79 -11.77
C ARG A 85 6.15 -9.10 -10.52
N VAL A 86 5.45 -9.86 -9.69
CA VAL A 86 4.93 -9.37 -8.39
C VAL A 86 6.02 -8.71 -7.54
N SER A 87 7.25 -9.23 -7.59
CA SER A 87 8.39 -8.68 -6.84
C SER A 87 8.78 -7.27 -7.26
N THR A 88 8.78 -6.97 -8.57
CA THR A 88 9.19 -5.65 -9.08
C THR A 88 8.07 -4.64 -8.83
N SER A 89 6.83 -4.96 -9.18
CA SER A 89 5.67 -4.10 -8.91
C SER A 89 5.51 -3.77 -7.42
N TRP A 90 5.71 -4.75 -6.54
CA TRP A 90 5.62 -4.53 -5.09
C TRP A 90 6.77 -3.68 -4.54
N THR A 91 7.99 -3.85 -5.07
CA THR A 91 9.13 -3.06 -4.65
C THR A 91 8.98 -1.61 -5.09
N VAL A 92 8.52 -1.37 -6.32
CA VAL A 92 8.19 -0.03 -6.82
C VAL A 92 7.09 0.61 -5.95
N LEU A 93 6.04 -0.14 -5.60
CA LEU A 93 5.01 0.34 -4.67
C LEU A 93 5.60 0.69 -3.29
N SER A 94 6.51 -0.11 -2.77
CA SER A 94 7.17 0.16 -1.49
C SER A 94 8.06 1.40 -1.56
N LEU A 95 8.74 1.63 -2.68
CA LEU A 95 9.54 2.83 -2.93
C LEU A 95 8.67 4.10 -3.05
N SER A 96 7.38 3.96 -3.37
CA SER A 96 6.44 5.09 -3.39
C SER A 96 6.26 5.77 -2.02
N THR A 97 6.71 5.17 -0.92
CA THR A 97 6.75 5.82 0.41
C THR A 97 7.63 7.07 0.43
N ALA A 98 8.51 7.27 -0.55
CA ALA A 98 9.20 8.54 -0.75
C ALA A 98 8.25 9.71 -0.99
N ILE A 99 7.10 9.49 -1.64
CA ILE A 99 6.11 10.51 -1.94
C ILE A 99 5.49 11.10 -0.66
N PRO A 100 4.92 10.32 0.28
CA PRO A 100 4.40 10.87 1.53
C PRO A 100 5.50 11.48 2.40
N VAL A 101 6.75 11.01 2.33
CA VAL A 101 7.89 11.66 3.01
C VAL A 101 8.18 13.04 2.41
N LEU A 102 8.24 13.16 1.09
CA LEU A 102 8.39 14.45 0.41
C LEU A 102 7.21 15.39 0.72
N ALA A 103 5.99 14.86 0.75
CA ALA A 103 4.82 15.62 1.15
C ALA A 103 4.90 16.08 2.61
N SER A 104 5.42 15.26 3.54
CA SER A 104 5.59 15.67 4.95
C SER A 104 6.58 16.82 5.08
N ILE A 105 7.70 16.76 4.35
CA ILE A 105 8.69 17.83 4.29
C ILE A 105 8.05 19.12 3.73
N PHE A 106 7.23 19.01 2.68
CA PHE A 106 6.63 20.18 2.03
C PHE A 106 5.50 20.82 2.87
N PHE A 107 4.53 20.02 3.31
CA PHE A 107 3.32 20.50 3.98
C PHE A 107 3.53 20.75 5.48
N TRP A 108 4.33 19.91 6.16
CA TRP A 108 4.56 19.99 7.60
C TRP A 108 5.95 20.53 7.96
N LYS A 109 6.79 20.85 6.98
CA LYS A 109 8.15 21.39 7.18
C LYS A 109 9.01 20.51 8.08
N GLU A 110 8.80 19.19 8.03
CA GLU A 110 9.64 18.23 8.73
C GLU A 110 11.04 18.24 8.11
N ILE A 111 12.07 18.61 8.89
CA ILE A 111 13.44 18.71 8.37
C ILE A 111 14.08 17.32 8.46
N PRO A 112 14.44 16.69 7.32
CA PRO A 112 15.10 15.40 7.33
C PRO A 112 16.56 15.56 7.80
N ASP A 113 17.00 14.63 8.63
CA ASP A 113 18.42 14.46 8.93
C ASP A 113 19.18 13.97 7.67
N LEU A 114 20.50 14.23 7.61
CA LEU A 114 21.34 13.94 6.45
C LEU A 114 21.23 12.48 5.98
N ARG A 115 21.12 11.54 6.93
CA ARG A 115 20.92 10.11 6.64
C ARG A 115 19.60 9.83 5.92
N LYS A 116 18.52 10.51 6.32
CA LYS A 116 17.20 10.38 5.69
C LYS A 116 17.20 10.99 4.29
N ALA A 117 17.90 12.10 4.09
CA ALA A 117 18.06 12.73 2.77
C ALA A 117 18.80 11.81 1.80
N ILE A 118 19.89 11.18 2.22
CA ILE A 118 20.61 10.19 1.40
C ILE A 118 19.70 9.02 1.02
N GLY A 119 18.96 8.48 1.99
CA GLY A 119 18.00 7.39 1.73
C GLY A 119 16.95 7.77 0.70
N LEU A 120 16.45 9.01 0.74
CA LEU A 120 15.46 9.52 -0.20
C LEU A 120 16.01 9.67 -1.62
N ILE A 121 17.28 10.10 -1.76
CA ILE A 121 17.97 10.21 -3.06
C ILE A 121 18.21 8.82 -3.68
N LEU A 122 18.42 7.79 -2.86
CA LEU A 122 18.62 6.42 -3.34
C LEU A 122 17.34 5.76 -3.89
N VAL A 123 16.15 6.26 -3.52
CA VAL A 123 14.87 5.72 -4.00
C VAL A 123 14.75 5.74 -5.53
N PRO A 124 14.91 6.88 -6.24
CA PRO A 124 14.82 6.87 -7.70
C PRO A 124 15.88 5.98 -8.36
N VAL A 125 17.09 5.89 -7.77
CA VAL A 125 18.14 4.99 -8.25
C VAL A 125 17.69 3.53 -8.15
N ALA A 126 17.10 3.14 -7.02
CA ALA A 126 16.56 1.80 -6.83
C ALA A 126 15.41 1.50 -7.81
N ILE A 127 14.52 2.46 -8.06
CA ILE A 127 13.43 2.30 -9.05
C ILE A 127 14.00 1.99 -10.43
N VAL A 128 14.99 2.77 -10.89
CA VAL A 128 15.62 2.59 -12.22
C VAL A 128 16.31 1.21 -12.31
N LEU A 129 17.04 0.81 -11.27
CA LEU A 129 17.73 -0.48 -11.24
C LEU A 129 16.78 -1.69 -11.21
N LEU A 130 15.55 -1.50 -10.72
CA LEU A 130 14.55 -2.56 -10.58
C LEU A 130 13.54 -2.60 -11.74
N GLN A 131 13.65 -1.70 -12.72
CA GLN A 131 12.84 -1.78 -13.93
C GLN A 131 13.10 -3.11 -14.64
N GLU A 132 12.03 -3.84 -14.95
CA GLU A 132 12.14 -5.03 -15.78
C GLU A 132 12.56 -4.58 -17.17
N THR A 133 13.73 -5.04 -17.62
CA THR A 133 14.13 -4.95 -19.01
C THR A 133 13.19 -5.86 -19.77
N GLU A 134 12.42 -5.32 -20.72
CA GLU A 134 11.62 -6.14 -21.64
C GLU A 134 12.56 -7.12 -22.35
N GLU A 135 12.58 -8.39 -21.94
CA GLU A 135 13.08 -9.46 -22.79
C GLU A 135 12.08 -9.61 -23.93
N ILE A 136 12.40 -8.95 -25.05
CA ILE A 136 11.76 -9.15 -26.35
C ILE A 136 11.95 -10.64 -26.69
N TYR A 137 10.89 -11.43 -26.54
CA TYR A 137 10.75 -12.77 -27.11
C TYR A 137 9.76 -12.74 -28.27
#